data_AF-A0A1I5D2M7-F1
#
_entry.id   AF-A0A1I5D2M7-F1
#
_cell.length_a   1.000
_cell.length_b   1.000
_cell.length_c   1.000
_cell.angle_alpha   90.00
_cell.angle_beta   90.00
_cell.angle_gamma   90.00
#
_symmetry.space_group_name_H-M   'P 1'
#
loop_
_entity.id
_entity.type
_entity.pdbx_description
1 polymer ?
#
loop_
_entity_poly.entity_id
_entity_poly.type
_entity_poly.pdbx_seq_one_letter_code
_entity_poly.pdbx_strand_id
1 'polypeptide(L)'
;MAAVGLDHDVPHAVQHGLSTRVKSIVDDIVDDYTQRNLPLLQRELAEAELRRARQYRPERGLEPEYDGLPVDPDPIPGEPYLFTLAGLAGEEPADDEDLPVPLTDDEKAALRTEIRLADECAIHAGKLVCISIESHRERIQAAVAQYVEPQIEALLADLTLELDSPPSL
;
A
#
# COMPACT_ATOMS: atom_id res chain seq x y z
N MET A 1 8.85 4.30 14.76
CA MET A 1 9.35 3.12 15.53
C MET A 1 10.03 3.51 16.83
N ALA A 2 10.83 4.59 16.87
CA ALA A 2 11.38 5.10 18.13
C ALA A 2 10.31 5.34 19.24
N ALA A 3 9.13 5.85 18.89
CA ALA A 3 8.03 6.06 19.85
C ALA A 3 7.59 4.78 20.60
N VAL A 4 7.72 3.61 19.97
CA VAL A 4 7.41 2.30 20.57
C VAL A 4 8.65 1.55 21.05
N GLY A 5 9.84 2.14 20.97
CA GLY A 5 11.09 1.53 21.41
C GLY A 5 11.44 0.23 20.67
N LEU A 6 11.05 0.12 19.39
CA LEU A 6 11.35 -1.03 18.51
C LEU A 6 12.34 -0.66 17.40
N ASP A 7 13.14 0.37 17.61
CA ASP A 7 14.15 0.88 16.67
C ASP A 7 15.47 0.09 16.70
N HIS A 8 15.59 -0.87 17.61
CA HIS A 8 16.75 -1.75 17.81
C HIS A 8 16.22 -3.16 18.14
N ASP A 9 16.88 -4.22 17.66
CA ASP A 9 16.69 -5.62 18.08
C ASP A 9 15.28 -6.22 17.93
N VAL A 10 14.54 -5.82 16.89
CA VAL A 10 13.23 -6.40 16.54
C VAL A 10 13.21 -6.80 15.06
N PRO A 11 12.68 -7.98 14.69
CA PRO A 11 12.63 -8.40 13.28
C PRO A 11 11.92 -7.38 12.39
N HIS A 12 12.44 -7.22 11.17
CA HIS A 12 11.87 -6.29 10.18
C HIS A 12 10.38 -6.52 9.92
N ALA A 13 9.93 -7.79 9.90
CA ALA A 13 8.52 -8.13 9.71
C ALA A 13 7.59 -7.53 10.79
N VAL A 14 8.05 -7.47 12.05
CA VAL A 14 7.28 -6.89 13.16
C VAL A 14 7.24 -5.37 13.03
N GLN A 15 8.38 -4.74 12.74
CA GLN A 15 8.46 -3.29 12.52
C GLN A 15 7.58 -2.87 11.32
N HIS A 16 7.67 -3.60 10.21
CA HIS A 16 6.88 -3.37 9.02
C HIS A 16 5.39 -3.55 9.31
N GLY A 17 5.00 -4.67 9.94
CA GLY A 17 3.61 -4.93 10.29
C GLY A 17 2.99 -3.89 11.22
N LEU A 18 3.77 -3.33 12.15
CA LEU A 18 3.32 -2.22 12.99
C LEU A 18 3.23 -0.91 12.20
N SER A 19 4.23 -0.62 11.35
CA SER A 19 4.26 0.57 10.49
C SER A 19 3.04 0.62 9.57
N THR A 20 2.71 -0.50 8.92
CA THR A 20 1.57 -0.61 8.01
C THR A 20 0.25 -0.36 8.74
N ARG A 21 0.10 -0.86 9.97
CA ARG A 21 -1.10 -0.60 10.79
C ARG A 21 -1.21 0.86 11.22
N VAL A 22 -0.10 1.46 11.65
CA VAL A 22 -0.06 2.89 12.00
C VAL A 22 -0.40 3.75 10.79
N LYS A 23 0.15 3.40 9.61
CA LYS A 23 -0.17 4.07 8.35
C LYS A 23 -1.66 3.97 8.04
N SER A 24 -2.26 2.77 8.13
CA SER A 24 -3.70 2.58 7.91
C SER A 24 -4.56 3.47 8.80
N ILE A 25 -4.22 3.62 10.08
CA ILE A 25 -4.96 4.51 11.00
C ILE A 25 -4.87 5.98 10.55
N VAL A 26 -3.69 6.42 10.09
CA VAL A 26 -3.51 7.78 9.59
C VAL A 26 -4.28 7.97 8.29
N ASP A 27 -4.20 7.02 7.37
CA ASP A 27 -4.92 7.03 6.09
C ASP A 27 -6.44 7.13 6.34
N ASP A 28 -7.00 6.33 7.26
CA ASP A 28 -8.42 6.37 7.64
C ASP A 28 -8.84 7.76 8.16
N ILE A 29 -8.02 8.40 9.00
CA ILE A 29 -8.30 9.75 9.53
C ILE A 29 -8.26 10.80 8.42
N VAL A 30 -7.29 10.70 7.51
CA VAL A 30 -7.14 11.63 6.38
C VAL A 30 -8.31 11.46 5.40
N ASP A 31 -8.76 10.24 5.15
CA ASP A 31 -9.92 9.96 4.33
C ASP A 31 -11.20 10.58 4.93
N ASP A 32 -11.43 10.36 6.23
CA ASP A 32 -12.54 10.97 6.97
C ASP A 32 -12.49 12.51 6.93
N TYR A 33 -11.30 13.09 7.07
CA TYR A 33 -11.10 14.53 6.99
C TYR A 33 -11.35 15.06 5.57
N THR A 34 -10.87 14.36 4.56
CA THR A 34 -11.01 14.72 3.14
C THR A 34 -12.49 14.72 2.74
N GLN A 35 -13.22 13.66 3.09
CA GLN A 35 -14.66 13.55 2.79
C GLN A 35 -15.49 14.68 3.42
N ARG A 36 -15.12 15.14 4.61
CA ARG A 36 -15.88 16.15 5.37
C ARG A 36 -15.51 17.58 5.04
N ASN A 37 -14.25 17.84 4.68
CA ASN A 37 -13.71 19.21 4.64
C ASN A 37 -13.15 19.61 3.27
N LEU A 38 -12.84 18.66 2.38
CA LEU A 38 -12.11 18.90 1.13
C LEU A 38 -12.94 18.43 -0.08
N PRO A 39 -14.05 19.13 -0.39
CA PRO A 39 -15.02 18.66 -1.38
C PRO A 39 -14.46 18.59 -2.80
N LEU A 40 -13.53 19.48 -3.17
CA LEU A 40 -12.94 19.48 -4.51
C LEU A 40 -11.98 18.30 -4.67
N LEU A 41 -11.09 18.08 -3.71
CA LEU A 41 -10.18 16.94 -3.66
C LEU A 41 -10.96 15.62 -3.64
N GLN A 42 -12.02 15.53 -2.83
CA GLN A 42 -12.88 14.34 -2.77
C GLN A 42 -13.53 14.03 -4.12
N ARG A 43 -14.02 15.05 -4.84
CA ARG A 43 -14.58 14.88 -6.18
C ARG A 43 -13.54 14.33 -7.15
N GLU A 44 -12.35 14.92 -7.19
CA GLU A 44 -11.27 14.48 -8.07
C GLU A 44 -10.82 13.04 -7.79
N LEU A 45 -10.73 12.66 -6.50
CA LEU A 45 -10.41 11.29 -6.09
C LEU A 45 -11.47 10.29 -6.54
N ALA A 46 -12.75 10.62 -6.34
CA ALA A 46 -13.87 9.78 -6.76
C ALA A 46 -13.92 9.62 -8.29
N GLU A 47 -13.72 10.71 -9.04
CA GLU A 47 -13.64 10.67 -10.51
C GLU A 47 -12.45 9.82 -10.99
N ALA A 48 -11.29 9.95 -10.34
CA ALA A 48 -10.13 9.12 -10.64
C ALA A 48 -10.39 7.63 -10.36
N GLU A 49 -11.09 7.31 -9.28
CA GLU A 49 -11.46 5.94 -8.94
C GLU A 49 -12.47 5.34 -9.92
N LEU A 50 -13.49 6.11 -10.32
CA LEU A 50 -14.43 5.71 -11.36
C LEU A 50 -13.73 5.44 -12.69
N ARG A 51 -12.79 6.29 -13.09
CA ARG A 51 -11.99 6.07 -14.31
C ARG A 51 -11.15 4.80 -14.22
N ARG A 52 -10.48 4.57 -13.08
CA ARG A 52 -9.75 3.32 -12.82
C ARG A 52 -10.64 2.08 -12.83
N ALA A 53 -11.91 2.20 -12.43
CA ALA A 53 -12.88 1.10 -12.43
C ALA A 53 -13.44 0.80 -13.83
N ARG A 54 -13.51 1.81 -14.71
CA ARG A 54 -13.96 1.64 -16.10
C ARG A 54 -12.89 1.03 -17.00
N GLN A 55 -11.61 1.25 -16.70
CA GLN A 55 -10.51 0.72 -17.50
C GLN A 55 -10.31 -0.78 -17.26
N TYR A 56 -10.34 -1.58 -18.33
CA TYR A 56 -10.00 -3.01 -18.27
C TYR A 56 -8.55 -3.20 -17.78
N ARG A 57 -8.38 -3.97 -16.70
CA ARG A 57 -7.11 -4.22 -16.00
C ARG A 57 -6.95 -5.72 -15.80
N PRO A 58 -6.29 -6.45 -16.71
CA PRO A 58 -6.21 -7.92 -16.67
C PRO A 58 -5.52 -8.46 -15.41
N GLU A 59 -4.66 -7.66 -14.77
CA GLU A 59 -3.94 -7.99 -13.55
C GLU A 59 -4.76 -7.81 -12.25
N ARG A 60 -5.90 -7.12 -12.31
CA ARG A 60 -6.67 -6.74 -11.12
C ARG A 60 -7.57 -7.88 -10.65
N GLY A 61 -7.52 -8.19 -9.34
CA GLY A 61 -8.36 -9.22 -8.72
C GLY A 61 -7.79 -10.65 -8.83
N LEU A 62 -6.54 -10.76 -9.26
CA LEU A 62 -5.80 -12.02 -9.21
C LEU A 62 -5.27 -12.28 -7.80
N GLU A 63 -5.12 -13.57 -7.45
CA GLU A 63 -4.50 -13.99 -6.20
C GLU A 63 -2.99 -13.64 -6.20
N PRO A 64 -2.35 -13.47 -5.02
CA PRO A 64 -0.93 -13.10 -4.93
C PRO A 64 0.04 -14.01 -5.69
N GLU A 65 -0.34 -15.26 -5.94
CA GLU A 65 0.45 -16.25 -6.67
C GLU A 65 0.62 -15.92 -8.16
N TYR A 66 -0.23 -15.04 -8.70
CA TYR A 66 -0.21 -14.59 -10.09
C TYR A 66 0.48 -13.23 -10.27
N ASP A 67 1.01 -12.63 -9.20
CA ASP A 67 1.75 -11.39 -9.27
C ASP A 67 3.07 -11.59 -10.06
N GLY A 68 3.27 -10.80 -11.10
CA GLY A 68 4.46 -10.86 -11.96
C GLY A 68 4.47 -11.95 -13.05
N LEU A 69 3.40 -12.74 -13.19
CA LEU A 69 3.27 -13.71 -14.29
C LEU A 69 2.95 -12.98 -15.61
N PRO A 70 3.58 -13.35 -16.76
CA PRO A 70 3.21 -12.77 -18.05
C PRO A 70 1.75 -13.07 -18.37
N VAL A 71 0.97 -12.01 -18.61
CA VAL A 71 -0.47 -12.07 -18.89
C VAL A 71 -0.76 -12.75 -20.23
N ASP A 72 0.11 -12.55 -21.21
CA ASP A 72 0.00 -13.14 -22.55
C ASP A 72 1.35 -13.71 -23.04
N PRO A 73 1.33 -14.76 -23.86
CA PRO A 73 2.51 -15.21 -24.61
C PRO A 73 2.86 -14.25 -25.77
N ASP A 74 4.12 -14.27 -26.23
CA ASP A 74 4.55 -13.48 -27.38
C ASP A 74 3.77 -13.86 -28.66
N PRO A 75 3.25 -12.89 -29.43
CA PRO A 75 2.45 -13.17 -30.61
C PRO A 75 3.27 -13.80 -31.74
N ILE A 76 2.73 -14.86 -32.37
CA ILE A 76 3.34 -15.55 -33.52
C ILE A 76 2.77 -14.97 -34.83
N PRO A 77 3.62 -14.48 -35.76
CA PRO A 77 3.15 -13.94 -37.03
C PRO A 77 2.37 -14.99 -37.86
N GLY A 78 1.12 -14.66 -38.23
CA GLY A 78 0.29 -15.48 -39.14
C GLY A 78 -0.85 -16.26 -38.49
N GLU A 79 -1.02 -16.19 -37.17
CA GLU A 79 -2.19 -16.77 -36.49
C GLU A 79 -3.43 -15.85 -36.55
N PRO A 80 -4.65 -16.41 -36.58
CA PRO A 80 -5.88 -15.65 -36.82
C PRO A 80 -6.34 -14.75 -35.67
N TYR A 81 -5.74 -14.85 -34.47
CA TYR A 81 -6.08 -14.03 -33.31
C TYR A 81 -4.81 -13.37 -32.76
N LEU A 82 -4.61 -12.09 -33.11
CA LEU A 82 -3.45 -11.27 -32.72
C LEU A 82 -3.77 -10.25 -31.61
N PHE A 83 -4.85 -10.42 -30.84
CA PHE A 83 -5.10 -9.54 -29.68
C PHE A 83 -4.58 -10.20 -28.41
N THR A 84 -3.68 -9.51 -27.72
CA THR A 84 -3.23 -9.86 -26.37
C THR A 84 -4.17 -9.22 -25.36
N LEU A 85 -4.43 -9.84 -24.21
CA LEU A 85 -5.15 -9.19 -23.10
C LEU A 85 -4.46 -7.88 -22.69
N ALA A 86 -3.13 -7.82 -22.77
CA ALA A 86 -2.34 -6.61 -22.60
C ALA A 86 -2.65 -5.54 -23.67
N GLY A 87 -2.84 -5.93 -24.93
CA GLY A 87 -3.27 -5.05 -26.02
C GLY A 87 -4.67 -4.50 -25.78
N LEU A 88 -5.59 -5.35 -25.32
CA LEU A 88 -6.96 -4.95 -24.98
C LEU A 88 -7.02 -3.98 -23.79
N ALA A 89 -6.07 -4.04 -22.87
CA ALA A 89 -5.97 -3.09 -21.75
C ALA A 89 -5.45 -1.69 -22.15
N GLY A 90 -4.80 -1.57 -23.32
CA GLY A 90 -4.16 -0.34 -23.80
C GLY A 90 -4.79 0.29 -25.05
N GLU A 91 -5.75 -0.36 -25.70
CA GLU A 91 -6.30 0.04 -27.00
C GLU A 91 -7.66 0.73 -26.98
N GLU A 92 -8.31 0.94 -25.84
CA GLU A 92 -9.43 1.88 -25.80
C GLU A 92 -8.87 3.31 -25.76
N PRO A 93 -8.87 4.07 -26.89
CA PRO A 93 -8.72 5.51 -26.76
C PRO A 93 -9.84 5.95 -25.82
N ALA A 94 -9.49 6.62 -24.73
CA ALA A 94 -10.50 7.37 -24.00
C ALA A 94 -11.14 8.29 -25.05
N ASP A 95 -12.41 8.02 -25.40
CA ASP A 95 -13.14 8.91 -26.28
C ASP A 95 -12.99 10.33 -25.71
N ASP A 96 -12.87 11.36 -26.56
CA ASP A 96 -12.72 12.75 -26.09
C ASP A 96 -13.85 13.15 -25.10
N GLU A 97 -14.98 12.42 -25.10
CA GLU A 97 -16.10 12.52 -24.15
C GLU A 97 -15.79 12.00 -22.73
N ASP A 98 -14.80 11.12 -22.55
CA ASP A 98 -14.39 10.52 -21.27
C ASP A 98 -13.28 11.31 -20.55
N LEU A 99 -12.69 12.32 -21.20
CA LEU A 99 -11.71 13.20 -20.57
C LEU A 99 -12.42 14.20 -19.64
N PRO A 100 -12.01 14.31 -18.36
CA PRO A 100 -12.58 15.31 -17.46
C PRO A 100 -12.43 16.71 -18.04
N VAL A 101 -13.48 17.52 -17.89
CA VAL A 101 -13.41 18.95 -18.23
C VAL A 101 -12.22 19.54 -17.46
N PRO A 102 -11.29 20.22 -18.16
CA PRO A 102 -10.10 20.75 -17.49
C PRO A 102 -10.50 21.75 -16.44
N LEU A 103 -9.95 21.58 -15.23
CA LEU A 103 -10.18 22.50 -14.12
C LEU A 103 -9.80 23.93 -14.52
N THR A 104 -10.63 24.88 -14.10
CA THR A 104 -10.31 26.31 -14.18
C THR A 104 -9.09 26.63 -13.32
N ASP A 105 -8.45 27.77 -13.56
CA ASP A 105 -7.27 28.16 -12.78
C ASP A 105 -7.60 28.40 -11.29
N ASP A 106 -8.81 28.90 -11.00
CA ASP A 106 -9.32 29.06 -9.65
C ASP A 106 -9.55 27.70 -8.97
N GLU A 107 -10.14 26.73 -9.66
CA GLU A 107 -10.30 25.37 -9.15
C GLU A 107 -8.94 24.69 -8.91
N LYS A 108 -7.96 24.88 -9.80
CA LYS A 108 -6.60 24.36 -9.58
C LYS A 108 -5.96 24.97 -8.34
N ALA A 109 -6.12 26.27 -8.12
CA ALA A 109 -5.60 26.95 -6.93
C ALA A 109 -6.29 26.44 -5.64
N ALA A 110 -7.61 26.25 -5.68
CA ALA A 110 -8.37 25.66 -4.59
C ALA A 110 -7.92 24.21 -4.30
N LEU A 111 -7.77 23.40 -5.34
CA LEU A 111 -7.34 21.99 -5.21
C LEU A 111 -5.94 21.89 -4.58
N ARG A 112 -4.99 22.75 -5.00
CA ARG A 112 -3.66 22.82 -4.36
C ARG A 112 -3.74 23.18 -2.88
N THR A 113 -4.71 24.02 -2.51
CA THR A 113 -4.94 24.38 -1.11
C THR A 113 -5.51 23.20 -0.33
N GLU A 114 -6.48 22.48 -0.90
CA GLU A 114 -7.06 21.29 -0.27
C GLU A 114 -6.05 20.15 -0.11
N ILE A 115 -5.20 19.92 -1.12
CA ILE A 115 -4.09 18.94 -1.03
C ILE A 115 -3.15 19.29 0.13
N ARG A 116 -2.78 20.57 0.28
CA ARG A 116 -1.96 21.01 1.41
C ARG A 116 -2.65 20.77 2.75
N LEU A 117 -3.96 20.99 2.85
CA LEU A 117 -4.73 20.73 4.07
C LEU A 117 -4.81 19.24 4.41
N ALA A 118 -4.94 18.36 3.40
CA ALA A 118 -4.87 16.91 3.60
C ALA A 118 -3.50 16.47 4.14
N ASP A 119 -2.41 17.02 3.59
CA ASP A 119 -1.04 16.74 4.07
C ASP A 119 -0.82 17.22 5.51
N GLU A 120 -1.31 18.42 5.85
CA GLU A 120 -1.28 18.93 7.23
C GLU A 120 -2.08 18.03 8.19
N CYS A 121 -3.22 17.51 7.75
CA CYS A 121 -4.00 16.54 8.50
C CYS A 121 -3.20 15.25 8.74
N ALA A 122 -2.56 14.70 7.71
CA ALA A 122 -1.74 13.49 7.81
C ALA A 122 -0.59 13.66 8.81
N ILE A 123 0.13 14.79 8.74
CA ILE A 123 1.21 15.11 9.67
C ILE A 123 0.69 15.20 11.11
N HIS A 124 -0.46 15.85 11.31
CA HIS A 124 -1.04 16.00 12.64
C HIS A 124 -1.54 14.66 13.20
N ALA A 125 -2.27 13.88 12.40
CA ALA A 125 -2.75 12.55 12.77
C ALA A 125 -1.58 11.62 13.12
N GLY A 126 -0.52 11.60 12.30
CA GLY A 126 0.68 10.82 12.58
C GLY A 126 1.35 11.17 13.92
N LYS A 127 1.42 12.46 14.27
CA LYS A 127 1.93 12.89 15.58
C LYS A 127 1.04 12.40 16.73
N LEU A 128 -0.27 12.51 16.59
CA LEU A 128 -1.22 12.05 17.61
C LEU A 128 -1.13 10.53 17.81
N VAL A 129 -1.01 9.76 16.74
CA VAL A 129 -0.81 8.30 16.82
C VAL A 129 0.51 7.98 17.53
N CYS A 130 1.60 8.68 17.21
CA CYS A 130 2.89 8.53 17.90
C CYS A 130 2.80 8.81 19.41
N ILE A 131 2.07 9.85 19.82
CA ILE A 131 1.85 10.17 21.24
C ILE A 131 0.98 9.08 21.90
N SER A 132 -0.09 8.66 21.23
CA SER A 132 -1.00 7.65 21.77
C SER A 132 -0.30 6.30 21.95
N ILE A 133 0.51 5.88 20.99
CA ILE A 133 1.16 4.57 21.00
C ILE A 133 2.31 4.50 22.01
N GLU A 134 2.93 5.63 22.36
CA GLU A 134 3.97 5.70 23.39
C GLU A 134 3.45 5.19 24.75
N SER A 135 2.19 5.47 25.09
CA SER A 135 1.55 4.96 26.32
C SER A 135 1.41 3.43 26.35
N HIS A 136 1.57 2.76 25.21
CA HIS A 136 1.47 1.31 25.06
C HIS A 136 2.84 0.63 24.89
N ARG A 137 3.95 1.38 24.98
CA ARG A 137 5.31 0.88 24.73
C ARG A 137 5.63 -0.42 25.49
N GLU A 138 5.41 -0.44 26.81
CA GLU A 138 5.72 -1.61 27.65
C GLU A 138 4.91 -2.85 27.24
N ARG A 139 3.64 -2.67 26.92
CA ARG A 139 2.76 -3.75 26.46
C ARG A 139 3.20 -4.31 25.11
N ILE A 140 3.63 -3.43 24.19
CA ILE A 140 4.14 -3.83 22.88
C ILE A 140 5.43 -4.64 23.03
N GLN A 141 6.37 -4.16 23.86
CA GLN A 141 7.62 -4.88 24.12
C GLN A 141 7.37 -6.25 24.77
N ALA A 142 6.48 -6.31 25.77
CA ALA A 142 6.09 -7.58 26.40
C ALA A 142 5.48 -8.56 25.39
N ALA A 143 4.67 -8.09 24.44
CA ALA A 143 4.13 -8.93 23.39
C ALA A 143 5.21 -9.44 22.42
N VAL A 144 6.19 -8.60 22.06
CA VAL A 144 7.32 -9.03 21.24
C VAL A 144 8.12 -10.12 21.95
N ALA A 145 8.46 -9.93 23.23
CA ALA A 145 9.17 -10.93 24.03
C ALA A 145 8.36 -12.24 24.18
N GLN A 146 7.04 -12.13 24.35
CA GLN A 146 6.19 -13.30 24.55
C GLN A 146 5.98 -14.11 23.26
N TYR A 147 5.81 -13.44 22.11
CA TYR A 147 5.36 -14.10 20.89
C TYR A 147 6.44 -14.21 19.81
N VAL A 148 7.39 -13.29 19.75
CA VAL A 148 8.37 -13.20 18.66
C VAL A 148 9.69 -13.84 19.06
N GLU A 149 10.23 -13.53 20.24
CA GLU A 149 11.51 -14.09 20.71
C GLU A 149 11.55 -15.63 20.68
N PRO A 150 10.52 -16.37 21.15
CA PRO A 150 10.55 -17.84 21.12
C PRO A 150 10.62 -18.42 19.70
N GLN A 151 10.03 -17.71 18.72
CA GLN A 151 10.08 -18.14 17.32
C GLN A 151 11.48 -17.93 16.73
N ILE A 152 12.15 -16.84 17.10
CA ILE A 152 13.54 -16.58 16.70
C ILE A 152 14.46 -17.63 17.30
N GLU A 153 14.31 -17.94 18.60
CA GLU A 153 15.11 -18.98 19.27
C GLU A 153 14.93 -20.35 18.62
N ALA A 154 13.69 -20.74 18.31
CA ALA A 154 13.41 -21.99 17.60
C ALA A 154 14.09 -22.04 16.23
N LEU A 155 13.97 -20.96 15.44
CA LEU A 155 14.60 -20.86 14.12
C LEU A 155 16.13 -20.95 14.19
N LEU A 156 16.75 -20.32 15.19
CA LEU A 156 18.19 -20.39 15.40
C LEU A 156 18.64 -21.77 15.86
N ALA A 157 17.85 -22.45 16.70
CA ALA A 157 18.13 -23.82 17.13
C ALA A 157 18.08 -24.79 15.95
N ASP A 158 17.06 -24.67 15.10
CA ASP A 158 16.90 -25.47 13.88
C ASP A 158 18.07 -25.24 12.91
N LEU A 159 18.43 -23.99 12.65
CA LEU A 159 19.57 -23.64 11.80
C LEU A 159 20.89 -24.22 12.33
N THR A 160 21.09 -24.19 13.65
CA THR A 160 22.29 -24.78 14.27
C THR A 160 22.36 -26.28 14.02
N LEU A 161 21.23 -26.98 14.14
CA LEU A 161 21.15 -28.43 13.95
C LEU A 161 21.37 -28.84 12.49
N GLU A 162 20.90 -28.04 11.52
CA GLU A 162 21.15 -28.26 10.10
C GLU A 162 22.62 -27.98 9.72
N LEU A 163 23.25 -26.96 10.31
CA LEU A 163 24.65 -26.61 10.04
C LEU A 163 25.65 -27.57 10.70
N ASP A 164 25.31 -28.17 11.85
CA ASP A 164 26.13 -29.19 12.52
C ASP A 164 25.99 -30.61 11.92
N SER A 165 25.11 -30.80 10.93
CA SER A 165 25.02 -32.06 10.19
C SER A 165 26.17 -32.15 9.18
N PRO A 166 27.09 -33.14 9.29
CA PRO A 166 28.22 -33.23 8.38
C PRO A 166 27.72 -33.44 6.93
N PRO A 167 28.40 -32.87 5.91
CA PRO A 167 28.06 -33.17 4.54
C PRO A 167 28.21 -34.68 4.36
N SER A 168 27.10 -35.35 4.05
CA SER A 168 27.07 -36.78 3.77
C SER A 168 28.12 -37.10 2.70
N LEU A 169 29.16 -37.84 3.11
CA LEU A 169 30.16 -38.46 2.23
C LEU A 169 29.53 -39.52 1.33
#